data_AF-A0A6L8LSA1-F1
#
_entry.id   AF-A0A6L8LSA1-F1
#
_cell.length_a   1.000
_cell.length_b   1.000
_cell.length_c   1.000
_cell.angle_alpha   90.00
_cell.angle_beta   90.00
_cell.angle_gamma   90.00
#
_symmetry.space_group_name_H-M   'P 1'
#
loop_
_entity.id
_entity.type
_entity.pdbx_description
1 polymer ?
#
loop_
_entity_poly.entity_id
_entity_poly.type
_entity_poly.pdbx_seq_one_letter_code
_entity_poly.pdbx_strand_id
1 'polypeptide(L)'
;MQLICKFVPGNTLSRDVLDYILSPDECIGQLSRTRNLQDVVRQLPKPLSESLPQSAKKDIHRLLTAIKQRLVRADWVAVSSFARRSPLSETQLQAYPALKARMDKLSAQPEKKVVKANYAMVTDDVPLARNLSFSPVEPAPDKKIVVEFAGQWPGNAARVMLGKTDLQGEKLTNTRPDRHFNHRSVAIFKGLEAESKSLYIKIPNKQQPTPILLKIADEIQPVPEQTEMDEWDNVLIPVRPLYYATEDNQADKLADAKRGYVYVFWKQVLWRELYVAPSGYLSDVDVEYYRAMPHAQDKQARQAEGHQLHHIWLPYKVKGEVQIEDNGFGLVYSAAQLSWETIEKLEQDPEFYQSEVISLDEWVSYSETQSFDDQEHIVDIHLPKLEAAIAQSFTPNLNNNSGNFYQQQQTKTAVVKLPHNSGGFGILLKDQFDKPYANLACLVKANGTDYPRQSDDKGFISLAEFYDQERVLVCMKASQTDEDYSNRLLVNIGSLKPIEQQEGVLQRLQNHDFAEVNLSQADPELAQQAISNLQKNYALEVNGQLDSNTKKQISALDQSKNGGW
;
A
#
# COMPACT_ATOMS: atom_id res chain seq x y z
N MET A 1 24.66 -19.22 -24.46
CA MET A 1 24.35 -19.59 -25.86
C MET A 1 22.95 -20.21 -25.86
N GLN A 2 22.03 -19.67 -26.66
CA GLN A 2 20.74 -20.34 -26.93
C GLN A 2 20.96 -21.44 -27.98
N LEU A 3 20.36 -22.61 -27.79
CA LEU A 3 20.25 -23.63 -28.84
C LEU A 3 19.56 -23.03 -30.07
N ILE A 4 20.14 -23.27 -31.24
CA ILE A 4 19.59 -22.85 -32.54
C ILE A 4 18.76 -24.02 -33.15
N CYS A 5 18.35 -24.98 -32.33
CA CYS A 5 17.50 -26.08 -32.77
C CYS A 5 16.44 -26.45 -31.74
N LYS A 6 15.29 -26.88 -32.23
CA LYS A 6 14.16 -27.42 -31.46
C LYS A 6 14.09 -28.93 -31.67
N PHE A 7 13.60 -29.66 -30.66
CA PHE A 7 13.39 -31.10 -30.75
C PHE A 7 11.90 -31.39 -30.95
N VAL A 8 11.58 -32.12 -32.02
CA VAL A 8 10.21 -32.50 -32.37
C VAL A 8 10.10 -34.02 -32.26
N PRO A 9 9.03 -34.57 -31.63
CA PRO A 9 8.76 -36.00 -31.67
C PRO A 9 8.65 -36.46 -33.13
N GLY A 10 9.34 -37.54 -33.48
CA GLY A 10 9.44 -37.89 -34.89
C GLY A 10 8.12 -38.40 -35.50
N ASN A 11 7.09 -38.66 -34.69
CA ASN A 11 5.74 -39.04 -35.15
C ASN A 11 4.85 -37.82 -35.45
N THR A 12 5.26 -36.61 -35.02
CA THR A 12 4.52 -35.36 -35.24
C THR A 12 5.18 -34.46 -36.29
N LEU A 13 6.18 -34.95 -37.02
CA LEU A 13 6.82 -34.20 -38.09
C LEU A 13 5.85 -33.97 -39.26
N SER A 14 5.87 -32.74 -39.79
CA SER A 14 5.18 -32.38 -41.03
C SER A 14 6.17 -32.30 -42.20
N ARG A 15 5.63 -32.26 -43.43
CA ARG A 15 6.45 -32.04 -44.64
C ARG A 15 7.14 -30.67 -44.63
N ASP A 16 6.52 -29.65 -44.02
CA ASP A 16 6.99 -28.25 -44.03
C ASP A 16 8.33 -28.03 -43.31
N VAL A 17 8.78 -29.00 -42.48
CA VAL A 17 10.03 -28.91 -41.72
C VAL A 17 11.20 -29.64 -42.38
N LEU A 18 11.02 -30.27 -43.55
CA LEU A 18 12.07 -31.06 -44.22
C LEU A 18 13.37 -30.25 -44.45
N ASP A 19 13.25 -29.00 -44.86
CA ASP A 19 14.40 -28.12 -45.12
C ASP A 19 15.11 -27.64 -43.84
N TYR A 20 14.56 -27.95 -42.67
CA TYR A 20 15.06 -27.51 -41.37
C TYR A 20 15.68 -28.67 -40.56
N ILE A 21 15.61 -29.91 -41.05
CA ILE A 21 16.07 -31.11 -40.31
C ILE A 21 17.61 -31.13 -40.21
N LEU A 22 18.12 -31.26 -38.99
CA LEU A 22 19.54 -31.50 -38.70
C LEU A 22 19.83 -33.00 -38.58
N SER A 23 21.01 -33.41 -39.04
CA SER A 23 21.51 -34.76 -38.75
C SER A 23 21.82 -34.91 -37.25
N PRO A 24 21.79 -36.15 -36.70
CA PRO A 24 22.17 -36.41 -35.31
C PRO A 24 23.54 -35.84 -34.95
N ASP A 25 24.55 -35.96 -35.81
CA ASP A 25 25.89 -35.41 -35.54
C ASP A 25 25.94 -33.88 -35.55
N GLU A 26 25.24 -33.23 -36.48
CA GLU A 26 25.16 -31.75 -36.50
C GLU A 26 24.50 -31.23 -35.22
N CYS A 27 23.42 -31.88 -34.76
CA CYS A 27 22.76 -31.51 -33.50
C CYS A 27 23.69 -31.70 -32.30
N ILE A 28 24.35 -32.86 -32.18
CA ILE A 28 25.29 -33.12 -31.08
C ILE A 28 26.48 -32.18 -31.13
N GLY A 29 27.01 -31.86 -32.31
CA GLY A 29 28.10 -30.90 -32.49
C GLY A 29 27.72 -29.46 -32.13
N GLN A 30 26.43 -29.09 -32.19
CA GLN A 30 25.95 -27.82 -31.63
C GLN A 30 25.84 -27.90 -30.11
N LEU A 31 25.27 -28.98 -29.57
CA LEU A 31 25.10 -29.18 -28.14
C LEU A 31 26.45 -29.27 -27.39
N SER A 32 27.46 -29.88 -28.00
CA SER A 32 28.80 -30.05 -27.41
C SER A 32 29.55 -28.73 -27.20
N ARG A 33 29.10 -27.63 -27.84
CA ARG A 33 29.66 -26.29 -27.61
C ARG A 33 29.20 -25.69 -26.27
N THR A 34 28.13 -26.22 -25.69
CA THR A 34 27.64 -25.81 -24.37
C THR A 34 28.50 -26.47 -23.30
N ARG A 35 29.17 -25.67 -22.46
CA ARG A 35 30.07 -26.19 -21.40
C ARG A 35 29.33 -26.68 -20.15
N ASN A 36 28.06 -26.34 -19.99
CA ASN A 36 27.29 -26.61 -18.78
C ASN A 36 26.14 -27.61 -19.04
N LEU A 37 26.10 -28.67 -18.24
CA LEU A 37 25.08 -29.72 -18.29
C LEU A 37 23.67 -29.17 -18.05
N GLN A 38 23.51 -28.25 -17.09
CA GLN A 38 22.20 -27.72 -16.72
C GLN A 38 21.58 -26.87 -17.85
N ASP A 39 22.42 -26.18 -18.63
CA ASP A 39 21.97 -25.38 -19.75
C ASP A 39 21.42 -26.25 -20.88
N VAL A 40 22.02 -27.42 -21.13
CA VAL A 40 21.51 -28.39 -22.10
C VAL A 40 20.17 -28.95 -21.63
N VAL A 41 20.07 -29.36 -20.36
CA VAL A 41 18.83 -29.94 -19.80
C VAL A 41 17.67 -28.96 -19.82
N ARG A 42 17.91 -27.68 -19.48
CA ARG A 42 16.88 -26.61 -19.51
C ARG A 42 16.32 -26.35 -20.91
N GLN A 43 17.08 -26.66 -21.96
CA GLN A 43 16.70 -26.39 -23.35
C GLN A 43 16.03 -27.58 -24.04
N LEU A 44 15.99 -28.75 -23.39
CA LEU A 44 15.25 -29.92 -23.88
C LEU A 44 13.75 -29.80 -23.55
N PRO A 45 12.85 -30.18 -24.47
CA PRO A 45 11.45 -30.37 -24.13
C PRO A 45 11.29 -31.34 -22.96
N LYS A 46 10.35 -31.06 -22.03
CA LYS A 46 10.09 -31.93 -20.86
C LYS A 46 9.91 -33.41 -21.23
N PRO A 47 9.15 -33.79 -22.28
CA PRO A 47 8.97 -35.21 -22.63
C PRO A 47 10.28 -35.88 -23.08
N LEU A 48 11.15 -35.15 -23.79
CA LEU A 48 12.46 -35.66 -24.17
C LEU A 48 13.35 -35.81 -22.93
N SER A 49 13.41 -34.79 -22.07
CA SER A 49 14.20 -34.83 -20.83
C SER A 49 13.79 -35.99 -19.92
N GLU A 50 12.49 -36.28 -19.78
CA GLU A 50 11.97 -37.39 -18.98
C GLU A 50 12.29 -38.77 -19.59
N SER A 51 12.35 -38.87 -20.92
CA SER A 51 12.68 -40.12 -21.62
C SER A 51 14.15 -40.54 -21.53
N LEU A 52 15.01 -39.67 -20.98
CA LEU A 52 16.45 -39.92 -20.80
C LEU A 52 16.73 -40.55 -19.43
N PRO A 53 17.63 -41.55 -19.33
CA PRO A 53 17.99 -42.16 -18.06
C PRO A 53 18.52 -41.13 -17.06
N GLN A 54 18.15 -41.25 -15.77
CA GLN A 54 18.66 -40.36 -14.72
C GLN A 54 20.20 -40.42 -14.59
N SER A 55 20.80 -41.56 -14.91
CA SER A 55 22.26 -41.74 -14.95
C SER A 55 22.93 -40.92 -16.07
N ALA A 56 22.22 -40.58 -17.15
CA ALA A 56 22.73 -39.76 -18.24
C ALA A 56 22.77 -38.27 -17.88
N LYS A 57 21.95 -37.81 -16.92
CA LYS A 57 21.91 -36.41 -16.46
C LYS A 57 23.01 -36.05 -15.45
N LYS A 58 23.92 -36.98 -15.17
CA LYS A 58 25.06 -36.77 -14.24
C LYS A 58 26.33 -36.31 -14.94
N ASP A 59 26.45 -36.52 -16.24
CA ASP A 59 27.65 -36.23 -17.02
C ASP A 59 27.27 -35.76 -18.43
N ILE A 60 27.96 -34.73 -18.93
CA ILE A 60 27.60 -34.09 -20.19
C ILE A 60 27.82 -35.01 -21.39
N HIS A 61 28.88 -35.83 -21.37
CA HIS A 61 29.15 -36.77 -22.45
C HIS A 61 28.11 -37.89 -22.46
N ARG A 62 27.71 -38.39 -21.28
CA ARG A 62 26.63 -39.38 -21.16
C ARG A 62 25.28 -38.80 -21.62
N LEU A 63 24.99 -37.54 -21.29
CA LEU A 63 23.79 -36.84 -21.73
C LEU A 63 23.73 -36.71 -23.25
N LEU A 64 24.78 -36.20 -23.88
CA LEU A 64 24.88 -36.06 -25.33
C LEU A 64 24.80 -37.42 -26.04
N THR A 65 25.43 -38.45 -25.47
CA THR A 65 25.33 -39.82 -26.00
C THR A 65 23.89 -40.33 -25.97
N ALA A 66 23.17 -40.13 -24.85
CA ALA A 66 21.78 -40.55 -24.72
C ALA A 66 20.84 -39.79 -25.67
N ILE A 67 21.06 -38.48 -25.85
CA ILE A 67 20.33 -37.67 -26.84
C ILE A 67 20.61 -38.20 -28.26
N LYS A 68 21.89 -38.46 -28.60
CA LYS A 68 22.28 -39.00 -29.92
C LYS A 68 21.55 -40.29 -30.22
N GLN A 69 21.44 -41.20 -29.26
CA GLN A 69 20.72 -42.47 -29.43
C GLN A 69 19.23 -42.26 -29.79
N ARG A 70 18.57 -41.28 -29.18
CA ARG A 70 17.16 -40.95 -29.51
C ARG A 70 17.02 -40.35 -30.91
N LEU A 71 17.96 -39.51 -31.32
CA LEU A 71 18.00 -38.93 -32.67
C LEU A 71 18.28 -39.98 -33.74
N VAL A 72 19.21 -40.92 -33.49
CA VAL A 72 19.55 -42.01 -34.42
C VAL A 72 18.38 -42.96 -34.65
N ARG A 73 17.57 -43.23 -33.61
CA ARG A 73 16.33 -44.01 -33.72
C ARG A 73 15.18 -43.21 -34.37
N ALA A 74 15.41 -41.92 -34.61
CA ALA A 74 14.43 -40.95 -35.06
C ALA A 74 13.20 -40.81 -34.14
N ASP A 75 13.27 -41.29 -32.88
CA ASP A 75 12.23 -41.05 -31.85
C ASP A 75 11.97 -39.54 -31.71
N TRP A 76 13.06 -38.78 -31.79
CA TRP A 76 13.08 -37.33 -31.85
C TRP A 76 13.90 -36.88 -33.04
N VAL A 77 13.54 -35.74 -33.62
CA VAL A 77 14.27 -35.11 -34.72
C VAL A 77 14.60 -33.68 -34.33
N ALA A 78 15.84 -33.28 -34.57
CA ALA A 78 16.32 -31.94 -34.33
C ALA A 78 16.02 -31.06 -35.56
N VAL A 79 15.37 -29.92 -35.32
CA VAL A 79 14.93 -28.98 -36.35
C VAL A 79 15.57 -27.62 -36.07
N SER A 80 16.34 -27.12 -37.02
CA SER A 80 17.00 -25.81 -36.97
C SER A 80 15.99 -24.66 -37.00
N SER A 81 16.33 -23.52 -36.39
CA SER A 81 15.55 -22.28 -36.56
C SER A 81 15.64 -21.67 -37.96
N PHE A 82 16.64 -22.07 -38.75
CA PHE A 82 16.87 -21.59 -40.11
C PHE A 82 16.86 -22.74 -41.11
N ALA A 83 16.28 -22.49 -42.28
CA ALA A 83 16.29 -23.43 -43.39
C ALA A 83 17.74 -23.70 -43.82
N ARG A 84 18.03 -24.96 -44.15
CA ARG A 84 19.35 -25.37 -44.63
C ARG A 84 19.55 -24.83 -46.03
N ARG A 85 20.75 -24.31 -46.31
CA ARG A 85 21.13 -23.84 -47.65
C ARG A 85 21.21 -24.99 -48.67
N SER A 86 21.45 -26.21 -48.16
CA SER A 86 21.51 -27.44 -48.94
C SER A 86 20.80 -28.57 -48.17
N PRO A 87 20.05 -29.46 -48.86
CA PRO A 87 19.41 -30.60 -48.23
C PRO A 87 20.44 -31.58 -47.63
N LEU A 88 19.99 -32.53 -46.81
CA LEU A 88 20.88 -33.56 -46.26
C LEU A 88 21.41 -34.41 -47.42
N SER A 89 22.72 -34.61 -47.47
CA SER A 89 23.33 -35.42 -48.52
C SER A 89 22.94 -36.90 -48.36
N GLU A 90 22.88 -37.62 -49.48
CA GLU A 90 22.55 -39.05 -49.49
C GLU A 90 23.49 -39.88 -48.60
N THR A 91 24.77 -39.50 -48.53
CA THR A 91 25.77 -40.12 -47.64
C THR A 91 25.47 -39.89 -46.16
N GLN A 92 25.00 -38.69 -45.78
CA GLN A 92 24.56 -38.39 -44.41
C GLN A 92 23.29 -39.16 -44.05
N LEU A 93 22.36 -39.31 -44.99
CA LEU A 93 21.12 -40.07 -44.77
C LEU A 93 21.36 -41.58 -44.68
N GLN A 94 22.35 -42.11 -45.41
CA GLN A 94 22.77 -43.52 -45.29
C GLN A 94 23.30 -43.86 -43.89
N ALA A 95 23.98 -42.92 -43.23
CA ALA A 95 24.45 -43.10 -41.85
C ALA A 95 23.30 -43.20 -40.82
N TYR A 96 22.09 -42.74 -41.18
CA TYR A 96 20.92 -42.66 -40.30
C TYR A 96 19.64 -43.23 -40.96
N PRO A 97 19.54 -44.57 -41.13
CA PRO A 97 18.46 -45.20 -41.88
C PRO A 97 17.05 -44.90 -41.36
N ALA A 98 16.88 -44.79 -40.03
CA ALA A 98 15.59 -44.48 -39.43
C ALA A 98 15.14 -43.03 -39.71
N LEU A 99 16.08 -42.09 -39.79
CA LEU A 99 15.81 -40.70 -40.17
C LEU A 99 15.45 -40.62 -41.65
N LYS A 100 16.23 -41.31 -42.50
CA LYS A 100 15.98 -41.41 -43.95
C LYS A 100 14.57 -41.94 -44.24
N ALA A 101 14.18 -43.06 -43.64
CA ALA A 101 12.85 -43.63 -43.82
C ALA A 101 11.72 -42.67 -43.44
N ARG A 102 11.92 -41.80 -42.42
CA ARG A 102 10.92 -40.78 -42.05
C ARG A 102 10.88 -39.63 -43.04
N MET A 103 12.03 -39.17 -43.51
CA MET A 103 12.10 -38.12 -44.53
C MET A 103 11.47 -38.59 -45.84
N ASP A 104 11.75 -39.82 -46.28
CA ASP A 104 11.15 -40.40 -47.49
C ASP A 104 9.63 -40.50 -47.36
N LYS A 105 9.13 -40.93 -46.19
CA LYS A 105 7.70 -40.99 -45.90
C LYS A 105 7.02 -39.62 -45.94
N LEU A 106 7.68 -38.57 -45.44
CA LEU A 106 7.17 -37.20 -45.43
C LEU A 106 7.22 -36.57 -46.83
N SER A 107 8.28 -36.83 -47.59
CA SER A 107 8.42 -36.39 -48.99
C SER A 107 7.37 -37.04 -49.90
N ALA A 108 6.98 -38.29 -49.61
CA ALA A 108 5.93 -39.01 -50.33
C ALA A 108 4.49 -38.55 -49.97
N GLN A 109 4.30 -37.79 -48.88
CA GLN A 109 2.99 -37.22 -48.58
C GLN A 109 2.66 -36.09 -49.57
N PRO A 110 1.43 -36.03 -50.11
CA PRO A 110 1.03 -34.95 -50.99
C PRO A 110 1.15 -33.61 -50.27
N GLU A 111 1.60 -32.56 -50.98
CA GLU A 111 1.62 -31.22 -50.42
C GLU A 111 0.24 -30.87 -49.87
N LYS A 112 0.20 -30.36 -48.64
CA LYS A 112 -1.03 -29.90 -48.03
C LYS A 112 -1.55 -28.76 -48.91
N LYS A 113 -2.53 -29.06 -49.77
CA LYS A 113 -3.26 -28.03 -50.53
C LYS A 113 -3.78 -27.04 -49.50
N VAL A 114 -3.18 -25.86 -49.47
CA VAL A 114 -3.75 -24.72 -48.77
C VAL A 114 -5.07 -24.47 -49.46
N VAL A 115 -6.17 -24.90 -48.83
CA VAL A 115 -7.50 -24.49 -49.23
C VAL A 115 -7.53 -23.00 -48.94
N LYS A 116 -7.22 -22.19 -49.95
CA LYS A 116 -7.54 -20.77 -49.92
C LYS A 116 -9.03 -20.73 -49.63
N ALA A 117 -9.42 -20.16 -48.50
CA ALA A 117 -10.80 -19.82 -48.26
C ALA A 117 -11.30 -19.09 -49.51
N ASN A 118 -12.43 -19.53 -50.08
CA ASN A 118 -13.07 -18.96 -51.27
C ASN A 118 -13.58 -17.54 -50.99
N TYR A 119 -12.68 -16.63 -50.62
CA TYR A 119 -12.95 -15.22 -50.74
C TYR A 119 -13.00 -14.90 -52.22
N ALA A 120 -14.06 -14.22 -52.63
CA ALA A 120 -14.08 -13.58 -53.95
C ALA A 120 -12.78 -12.79 -54.09
N MET A 121 -12.12 -12.93 -55.24
CA MET A 121 -10.98 -12.10 -55.58
C MET A 121 -11.47 -10.66 -55.56
N VAL A 122 -11.08 -9.90 -54.52
CA VAL A 122 -11.29 -8.46 -54.50
C VAL A 122 -10.44 -7.94 -55.64
N THR A 123 -11.09 -7.59 -56.74
CA THR A 123 -10.44 -6.81 -57.79
C THR A 123 -10.20 -5.43 -57.20
N ASP A 124 -8.94 -5.02 -57.16
CA ASP A 124 -8.57 -3.67 -56.74
C ASP A 124 -8.95 -2.72 -57.88
N ASP A 125 -10.24 -2.43 -57.96
CA ASP A 125 -10.85 -1.51 -58.93
C ASP A 125 -10.62 -0.06 -58.49
N VAL A 126 -9.85 0.16 -57.43
CA VAL A 126 -9.43 1.47 -56.98
C VAL A 126 -8.17 1.82 -57.77
N PRO A 127 -8.22 2.75 -58.74
CA PRO A 127 -6.99 3.28 -59.32
C PRO A 127 -6.17 3.88 -58.17
N LEU A 128 -5.03 3.26 -57.86
CA LEU A 128 -4.03 3.88 -57.00
C LEU A 128 -3.72 5.25 -57.58
N ALA A 129 -4.07 6.29 -56.83
CA ALA A 129 -3.80 7.66 -57.24
C ALA A 129 -2.31 7.74 -57.57
N ARG A 130 -1.97 8.04 -58.83
CA ARG A 130 -0.57 8.19 -59.30
C ARG A 130 0.21 9.25 -58.50
N ASN A 131 -0.52 10.08 -57.76
CA ASN A 131 -0.01 11.04 -56.81
C ASN A 131 -0.42 10.58 -55.42
N LEU A 132 0.49 9.94 -54.68
CA LEU A 132 0.37 9.86 -53.23
C LEU A 132 0.42 11.31 -52.73
N SER A 133 -0.73 11.90 -52.40
CA SER A 133 -0.70 13.14 -51.62
C SER A 133 -0.20 12.73 -50.24
N PHE A 134 1.07 12.99 -49.97
CA PHE A 134 1.59 12.95 -48.62
C PHE A 134 0.88 14.07 -47.86
N SER A 135 -0.25 13.73 -47.22
CA SER A 135 -0.78 14.56 -46.15
C SER A 135 0.24 14.44 -45.02
N PRO A 136 0.95 15.52 -44.66
CA PRO A 136 1.84 15.48 -43.51
C PRO A 136 1.04 14.95 -42.34
N VAL A 137 1.46 13.82 -41.78
CA VAL A 137 0.93 13.38 -40.49
C VAL A 137 1.32 14.48 -39.54
N GLU A 138 0.32 15.12 -38.92
CA GLU A 138 0.56 16.14 -37.92
C GLU A 138 1.52 15.54 -36.89
N PRO A 139 2.68 16.20 -36.65
CA PRO A 139 3.72 15.61 -35.84
C PRO A 139 3.15 15.26 -34.47
N ALA A 140 3.41 14.03 -34.02
CA ALA A 140 2.95 13.60 -32.71
C ALA A 140 3.46 14.58 -31.65
N PRO A 141 2.64 14.93 -30.64
CA PRO A 141 3.04 15.91 -29.66
C PRO A 141 4.33 15.50 -28.97
N ASP A 142 5.25 16.45 -28.79
CA ASP A 142 6.63 16.20 -28.37
C ASP A 142 6.91 16.70 -26.94
N LYS A 143 5.85 16.85 -26.13
CA LYS A 143 5.97 17.29 -24.74
C LYS A 143 5.75 16.16 -23.74
N LYS A 144 6.30 16.35 -22.54
CA LYS A 144 6.16 15.46 -21.40
C LYS A 144 5.83 16.21 -20.12
N ILE A 145 5.21 15.50 -19.19
CA ILE A 145 5.14 15.87 -17.77
C ILE A 145 5.84 14.75 -17.03
N VAL A 146 6.70 15.10 -16.08
CA VAL A 146 7.39 14.14 -15.22
C VAL A 146 7.00 14.45 -13.77
N VAL A 147 6.62 13.39 -13.06
CA VAL A 147 6.47 13.42 -11.60
C VAL A 147 7.57 12.58 -11.01
N GLU A 148 8.39 13.22 -10.19
CA GLU A 148 9.45 12.58 -9.43
C GLU A 148 8.90 11.99 -8.14
N PHE A 149 9.48 10.88 -7.72
CA PHE A 149 9.22 10.23 -6.46
C PHE A 149 10.56 10.07 -5.73
N ALA A 150 10.66 10.61 -4.52
CA ALA A 150 11.80 10.37 -3.66
C ALA A 150 11.94 8.86 -3.42
N GLY A 151 13.04 8.23 -3.82
CA GLY A 151 13.28 6.80 -3.66
C GLY A 151 13.09 5.89 -4.88
N GLN A 152 13.50 4.63 -4.75
CA GLN A 152 13.30 3.56 -5.74
C GLN A 152 12.14 2.65 -5.35
N TRP A 153 11.00 2.74 -6.04
CA TRP A 153 9.80 2.03 -5.56
C TRP A 153 9.40 0.86 -6.44
N PRO A 154 9.11 -0.31 -5.85
CA PRO A 154 8.31 -1.31 -6.54
C PRO A 154 6.91 -0.70 -6.77
N GLY A 155 6.36 -0.90 -7.98
CA GLY A 155 5.07 -0.31 -8.34
C GLY A 155 3.98 -0.62 -7.30
N ASN A 156 3.17 0.39 -6.98
CA ASN A 156 2.06 0.29 -6.04
C ASN A 156 0.72 0.18 -6.80
N ALA A 157 -0.38 -0.15 -6.11
CA ALA A 157 -1.73 -0.12 -6.65
C ALA A 157 -2.16 1.32 -7.02
N ALA A 158 -1.68 2.32 -6.27
CA ALA A 158 -1.85 3.73 -6.59
C ALA A 158 -1.09 4.11 -7.87
N ARG A 159 -1.66 5.03 -8.66
CA ARG A 159 -1.07 5.53 -9.91
C ARG A 159 -1.17 7.03 -10.01
N VAL A 160 -0.31 7.63 -10.81
CA VAL A 160 -0.43 9.05 -11.17
C VAL A 160 -1.30 9.17 -12.42
N MET A 161 -2.17 10.17 -12.44
CA MET A 161 -3.10 10.42 -13.52
C MET A 161 -3.09 11.90 -13.93
N LEU A 162 -3.07 12.14 -15.24
CA LEU A 162 -3.43 13.44 -15.81
C LEU A 162 -4.92 13.43 -16.18
N GLY A 163 -5.63 14.47 -15.75
CA GLY A 163 -7.03 14.68 -16.09
C GLY A 163 -7.26 14.84 -17.60
N LYS A 164 -8.48 14.54 -18.03
CA LYS A 164 -8.95 14.79 -19.39
C LYS A 164 -9.02 16.30 -19.67
N THR A 165 -8.63 16.69 -20.87
CA THR A 165 -8.85 18.03 -21.44
C THR A 165 -9.64 17.92 -22.75
N ASP A 166 -9.86 19.05 -23.41
CA ASP A 166 -10.52 19.08 -24.72
C ASP A 166 -9.65 18.45 -25.83
N LEU A 167 -8.32 18.60 -25.75
CA LEU A 167 -7.40 18.07 -26.76
C LEU A 167 -6.97 16.63 -26.48
N GLN A 168 -6.91 16.18 -25.22
CA GLN A 168 -6.48 14.81 -24.89
C GLN A 168 -7.30 14.15 -23.79
N GLY A 169 -7.51 12.84 -23.94
CA GLY A 169 -8.08 11.99 -22.89
C GLY A 169 -7.21 11.89 -21.63
N GLU A 170 -7.79 11.33 -20.57
CA GLU A 170 -7.03 11.03 -19.35
C GLU A 170 -5.84 10.11 -19.67
N LYS A 171 -4.73 10.32 -18.95
CA LYS A 171 -3.53 9.47 -19.06
C LYS A 171 -3.14 8.97 -17.69
N LEU A 172 -2.83 7.68 -17.59
CA LEU A 172 -2.31 7.06 -16.38
C LEU A 172 -0.89 6.57 -16.62
N THR A 173 -0.05 6.70 -15.60
CA THR A 173 1.29 6.15 -15.64
C THR A 173 1.68 5.57 -14.28
N ASN A 174 2.65 4.66 -14.31
CA ASN A 174 3.24 4.08 -13.11
C ASN A 174 4.64 4.64 -12.90
N THR A 175 5.09 4.65 -11.66
CA THR A 175 6.46 4.96 -11.31
C THR A 175 7.41 3.89 -11.88
N ARG A 176 8.62 4.34 -12.25
CA ARG A 176 9.71 3.47 -12.66
C ARG A 176 11.01 4.02 -12.09
N PRO A 177 11.97 3.16 -11.73
CA PRO A 177 13.32 3.59 -11.40
C PRO A 177 13.90 4.56 -12.43
N ASP A 178 14.43 5.69 -11.98
CA ASP A 178 15.25 6.54 -12.84
C ASP A 178 16.58 5.83 -13.11
N ARG A 179 17.01 5.87 -14.37
CA ARG A 179 18.26 5.23 -14.82
C ARG A 179 19.49 6.10 -14.57
N HIS A 180 19.31 7.41 -14.42
CA HIS A 180 20.40 8.36 -14.22
C HIS A 180 20.61 8.67 -12.73
N PHE A 181 19.53 8.66 -11.94
CA PHE A 181 19.54 9.03 -10.53
C PHE A 181 19.00 7.91 -9.65
N ASN A 182 19.87 7.33 -8.82
CA ASN A 182 19.50 6.21 -7.94
C ASN A 182 18.61 6.63 -6.77
N HIS A 183 18.54 7.91 -6.44
CA HIS A 183 17.77 8.43 -5.31
C HIS A 183 16.28 8.60 -5.64
N ARG A 184 15.84 8.45 -6.91
CA ARG A 184 14.46 8.75 -7.32
C ARG A 184 13.86 7.76 -8.33
N SER A 185 12.53 7.74 -8.36
CA SER A 185 11.73 7.12 -9.41
C SER A 185 11.00 8.22 -10.18
N VAL A 186 10.65 7.94 -11.44
CA VAL A 186 9.94 8.89 -12.29
C VAL A 186 8.69 8.26 -12.90
N ALA A 187 7.63 9.06 -12.94
CA ALA A 187 6.40 8.81 -13.65
C ALA A 187 6.34 9.79 -14.84
N ILE A 188 6.58 9.27 -16.05
CA ILE A 188 6.69 10.10 -17.26
C ILE A 188 5.43 9.94 -18.10
N PHE A 189 4.74 11.05 -18.36
CA PHE A 189 3.68 11.17 -19.35
C PHE A 189 4.27 11.74 -20.64
N LYS A 190 4.17 11.02 -21.75
CA LYS A 190 4.68 11.43 -23.07
C LYS A 190 3.55 11.73 -24.05
N GLY A 191 3.91 12.35 -25.17
CA GLY A 191 2.96 12.63 -26.24
C GLY A 191 1.91 13.64 -25.82
N LEU A 192 2.32 14.68 -25.08
CA LEU A 192 1.41 15.69 -24.54
C LEU A 192 1.31 16.89 -25.45
N GLU A 193 0.10 17.42 -25.61
CA GLU A 193 -0.14 18.69 -26.28
C GLU A 193 0.41 19.86 -25.44
N ALA A 194 0.55 21.03 -26.07
CA ALA A 194 0.93 22.27 -25.40
C ALA A 194 -0.23 22.89 -24.60
N GLU A 195 -0.82 22.12 -23.70
CA GLU A 195 -1.96 22.55 -22.86
C GLU A 195 -1.72 22.21 -21.40
N SER A 196 -2.37 22.96 -20.53
CA SER A 196 -2.30 22.76 -19.09
C SER A 196 -3.06 21.50 -18.66
N LYS A 197 -2.53 20.74 -17.70
CA LYS A 197 -3.13 19.49 -17.19
C LYS A 197 -3.37 19.55 -15.69
N SER A 198 -4.42 18.90 -15.22
CA SER A 198 -4.64 18.62 -13.80
C SER A 198 -3.99 17.28 -13.42
N LEU A 199 -3.31 17.24 -12.29
CA LEU A 199 -2.54 16.11 -11.79
C LEU A 199 -3.23 15.48 -10.57
N TYR A 200 -3.34 14.15 -10.58
CA TYR A 200 -4.00 13.39 -9.52
C TYR A 200 -3.22 12.14 -9.11
N ILE A 201 -3.41 11.71 -7.86
CA ILE A 201 -3.16 10.34 -7.42
C ILE A 201 -4.48 9.58 -7.53
N LYS A 202 -4.46 8.45 -8.23
CA LYS A 202 -5.60 7.55 -8.37
C LYS A 202 -5.38 6.32 -7.51
N ILE A 203 -6.29 6.10 -6.56
CA ILE A 203 -6.28 4.94 -5.66
C ILE A 203 -7.49 4.06 -5.99
N PRO A 204 -7.28 2.79 -6.40
CA PRO A 204 -8.40 1.87 -6.63
C PRO A 204 -9.19 1.61 -5.35
N ASN A 205 -10.51 1.47 -5.45
CA ASN A 205 -11.35 0.99 -4.34
C ASN A 205 -11.47 -0.54 -4.34
N LYS A 206 -11.60 -1.13 -3.14
CA LYS A 206 -11.70 -2.59 -2.96
C LYS A 206 -13.05 -3.17 -3.42
N GLN A 207 -14.13 -2.42 -3.19
CA GLN A 207 -15.50 -2.92 -3.34
C GLN A 207 -16.29 -2.17 -4.42
N GLN A 208 -15.84 -1.00 -4.84
CA GLN A 208 -16.52 -0.14 -5.80
C GLN A 208 -15.66 0.10 -7.05
N PRO A 209 -16.27 0.25 -8.23
CA PRO A 209 -15.53 0.53 -9.48
C PRO A 209 -14.96 1.94 -9.51
N THR A 210 -15.52 2.87 -8.74
CA THR A 210 -15.09 4.26 -8.69
C THR A 210 -13.82 4.38 -7.84
N PRO A 211 -12.70 4.86 -8.38
CA PRO A 211 -11.47 5.09 -7.63
C PRO A 211 -11.54 6.38 -6.80
N ILE A 212 -10.74 6.46 -5.74
CA ILE A 212 -10.48 7.72 -5.04
C ILE A 212 -9.48 8.54 -5.88
N LEU A 213 -9.83 9.79 -6.16
CA LEU A 213 -8.99 10.72 -6.93
C LEU A 213 -8.52 11.86 -6.03
N LEU A 214 -7.25 11.83 -5.66
CA LEU A 214 -6.63 12.88 -4.86
C LEU A 214 -5.98 13.89 -5.79
N LYS A 215 -6.53 15.10 -5.84
CA LYS A 215 -6.00 16.18 -6.66
C LYS A 215 -4.70 16.72 -6.05
N ILE A 216 -3.66 16.84 -6.87
CA ILE A 216 -2.38 17.45 -6.48
C ILE A 216 -2.34 18.90 -6.95
N ALA A 217 -2.64 19.14 -8.23
CA ALA A 217 -2.52 20.47 -8.82
C ALA A 217 -3.35 20.61 -10.08
N ASP A 218 -3.73 21.85 -10.38
CA ASP A 218 -4.18 22.25 -11.71
C ASP A 218 -3.07 22.99 -12.44
N GLU A 219 -3.31 23.15 -13.73
CA GLU A 219 -2.53 24.01 -14.63
C GLU A 219 -1.06 23.60 -14.77
N ILE A 220 -0.74 22.31 -14.63
CA ILE A 220 0.61 21.78 -14.88
C ILE A 220 0.93 21.92 -16.36
N GLN A 221 2.02 22.61 -16.67
CA GLN A 221 2.46 22.83 -18.05
C GLN A 221 3.43 21.73 -18.51
N PRO A 222 3.19 21.09 -19.67
CA PRO A 222 4.12 20.16 -20.28
C PRO A 222 5.40 20.83 -20.75
N VAL A 223 6.54 20.17 -20.55
CA VAL A 223 7.87 20.59 -21.02
C VAL A 223 8.27 19.83 -22.29
N PRO A 224 9.21 20.33 -23.11
CA PRO A 224 9.74 19.57 -24.24
C PRO A 224 10.27 18.19 -23.83
N GLU A 225 10.10 17.16 -24.65
CA GLU A 225 10.43 15.76 -24.31
C GLU A 225 11.92 15.56 -23.98
N GLN A 226 12.80 16.39 -24.53
CA GLN A 226 14.25 16.35 -24.28
C GLN A 226 14.69 17.06 -22.99
N THR A 227 13.77 17.73 -22.28
CA THR A 227 14.08 18.40 -21.01
C THR A 227 14.48 17.36 -19.98
N GLU A 228 15.58 17.57 -19.27
CA GLU A 228 15.97 16.79 -18.10
C GLU A 228 16.27 17.76 -16.96
N MET A 229 15.95 17.36 -15.73
CA MET A 229 16.11 18.18 -14.53
C MET A 229 16.82 17.37 -13.44
N ASP A 230 17.69 18.02 -12.68
CA ASP A 230 18.34 17.43 -11.50
C ASP A 230 17.30 17.08 -10.42
N GLU A 231 16.28 17.94 -10.26
CA GLU A 231 15.06 17.68 -9.47
C GLU A 231 13.85 18.22 -10.24
N TRP A 232 12.82 17.41 -10.46
CA TRP A 232 11.64 17.82 -11.24
C TRP A 232 10.73 18.78 -10.49
N ASP A 233 9.93 19.60 -11.19
CA ASP A 233 9.01 20.57 -10.58
C ASP A 233 7.84 19.95 -9.81
N ASN A 234 7.55 18.66 -10.01
CA ASN A 234 6.53 17.93 -9.27
C ASN A 234 7.18 16.71 -8.61
N VAL A 235 7.29 16.76 -7.28
CA VAL A 235 7.95 15.73 -6.47
C VAL A 235 6.97 15.20 -5.44
N LEU A 236 6.77 13.88 -5.40
CA LEU A 236 6.04 13.19 -4.35
C LEU A 236 7.03 12.47 -3.43
N ILE A 237 6.87 12.64 -2.13
CA ILE A 237 7.60 11.88 -1.11
C ILE A 237 6.69 10.77 -0.59
N PRO A 238 7.12 9.50 -0.68
CA PRO A 238 6.46 8.43 0.04
C PRO A 238 6.79 8.49 1.52
N VAL A 239 5.73 8.57 2.33
CA VAL A 239 5.78 8.73 3.78
C VAL A 239 5.23 7.48 4.45
N ARG A 240 5.97 6.93 5.42
CA ARG A 240 5.44 5.90 6.33
C ARG A 240 5.28 6.48 7.73
N PRO A 241 4.06 6.57 8.26
CA PRO A 241 3.84 6.94 9.65
C PRO A 241 4.21 5.77 10.57
N LEU A 242 5.11 6.02 11.54
CA LEU A 242 5.44 5.08 12.62
C LEU A 242 5.16 5.72 13.99
N TYR A 243 5.00 4.87 14.99
CA TYR A 243 4.56 5.24 16.33
C TYR A 243 5.55 4.77 17.37
N TYR A 244 5.74 5.55 18.42
CA TYR A 244 6.45 5.06 19.58
C TYR A 244 5.60 4.01 20.31
N ALA A 245 6.15 2.81 20.46
CA ALA A 245 5.51 1.69 21.16
C ALA A 245 5.35 1.94 22.66
N THR A 246 6.06 2.93 23.20
CA THR A 246 6.15 3.26 24.63
C THR A 246 6.23 4.77 24.81
N GLU A 247 5.79 5.24 25.97
CA GLU A 247 5.70 6.67 26.32
C GLU A 247 7.05 7.39 26.42
N ASP A 248 8.16 6.64 26.53
CA ASP A 248 9.51 7.18 26.62
C ASP A 248 10.08 7.66 25.26
N ASN A 249 9.31 7.55 24.17
CA ASN A 249 9.61 8.06 22.84
C ASN A 249 11.01 7.70 22.32
N GLN A 250 11.50 6.50 22.67
CA GLN A 250 12.81 6.04 22.20
C GLN A 250 12.73 5.59 20.73
N ALA A 251 13.69 6.03 19.91
CA ALA A 251 13.70 5.77 18.46
C ALA A 251 13.75 4.27 18.09
N ASP A 252 14.36 3.43 18.93
CA ASP A 252 14.41 1.97 18.78
C ASP A 252 13.07 1.29 19.12
N LYS A 253 12.09 2.05 19.57
CA LYS A 253 10.73 1.60 19.86
C LYS A 253 9.69 2.12 18.87
N LEU A 254 10.12 2.63 17.71
CA LEU A 254 9.22 2.96 16.61
C LEU A 254 8.66 1.70 15.94
N ALA A 255 7.34 1.67 15.74
CA ALA A 255 6.64 0.54 15.13
C ALA A 255 5.39 0.99 14.35
N ASP A 256 4.85 0.09 13.51
CA ASP A 256 3.55 0.31 12.88
C ASP A 256 2.45 0.28 13.95
N ALA A 257 1.46 1.18 13.85
CA ALA A 257 0.27 1.08 14.70
C ALA A 257 -0.50 -0.19 14.35
N LYS A 258 -0.99 -0.88 15.39
CA LYS A 258 -1.87 -2.04 15.23
C LYS A 258 -3.21 -1.69 14.58
N ARG A 259 -3.74 -0.49 14.85
CA ARG A 259 -5.01 0.00 14.31
C ARG A 259 -5.12 1.51 14.55
N GLY A 260 -6.02 2.14 13.84
CA GLY A 260 -6.39 3.54 14.04
C GLY A 260 -6.48 4.28 12.72
N TYR A 261 -6.37 5.59 12.79
CA TYR A 261 -6.55 6.49 11.66
C TYR A 261 -5.42 7.50 11.61
N VAL A 262 -4.89 7.71 10.41
CA VAL A 262 -3.96 8.79 10.08
C VAL A 262 -4.73 9.83 9.28
N TYR A 263 -4.66 11.07 9.73
CA TYR A 263 -5.23 12.23 9.05
C TYR A 263 -4.09 13.03 8.46
N VAL A 264 -4.20 13.34 7.18
CA VAL A 264 -3.27 14.17 6.44
C VAL A 264 -3.97 15.47 6.10
N PHE A 265 -3.54 16.53 6.73
CA PHE A 265 -3.95 17.89 6.43
C PHE A 265 -2.95 18.50 5.45
N TRP A 266 -3.47 19.18 4.43
CA TRP A 266 -2.68 19.93 3.47
C TRP A 266 -3.27 21.34 3.38
N LYS A 267 -2.46 22.36 3.65
CA LYS A 267 -2.93 23.75 3.75
C LYS A 267 -4.04 23.90 4.80
N GLN A 268 -3.84 23.23 5.94
CA GLN A 268 -4.79 23.13 7.05
C GLN A 268 -6.13 22.44 6.70
N VAL A 269 -6.35 21.96 5.47
CA VAL A 269 -7.58 21.25 5.09
C VAL A 269 -7.33 19.75 5.10
N LEU A 270 -8.26 18.96 5.63
CA LEU A 270 -8.19 17.50 5.58
C LEU A 270 -8.17 17.05 4.12
N TRP A 271 -7.03 16.51 3.71
CA TRP A 271 -6.80 16.00 2.36
C TRP A 271 -6.98 14.48 2.29
N ARG A 272 -6.55 13.76 3.32
CA ARG A 272 -6.71 12.30 3.39
C ARG A 272 -7.01 11.83 4.80
N GLU A 273 -7.88 10.85 4.90
CA GLU A 273 -8.08 10.04 6.10
C GLU A 273 -7.77 8.59 5.73
N LEU A 274 -6.88 7.94 6.48
CA LEU A 274 -6.42 6.60 6.20
C LEU A 274 -6.61 5.71 7.41
N TYR A 275 -7.26 4.57 7.23
CA TYR A 275 -7.30 3.53 8.24
C TYR A 275 -6.00 2.70 8.23
N VAL A 276 -5.41 2.52 9.39
CA VAL A 276 -4.28 1.62 9.62
C VAL A 276 -4.82 0.22 9.93
N ALA A 277 -4.62 -0.70 8.99
CA ALA A 277 -5.00 -2.10 9.18
C ALA A 277 -4.05 -2.81 10.17
N PRO A 278 -4.47 -3.90 10.82
CA PRO A 278 -3.60 -4.72 11.67
C PRO A 278 -2.26 -5.08 11.03
N SER A 279 -2.24 -5.30 9.72
CA SER A 279 -1.04 -5.63 8.96
C SER A 279 -0.06 -4.45 8.75
N GLY A 280 -0.36 -3.23 9.22
CA GLY A 280 0.42 -2.01 9.00
C GLY A 280 0.22 -1.37 7.62
N TYR A 281 -0.80 -1.82 6.87
CA TYR A 281 -1.17 -1.21 5.59
C TYR A 281 -2.19 -0.11 5.79
N LEU A 282 -2.16 0.87 4.89
CA LEU A 282 -2.99 2.06 4.93
C LEU A 282 -4.08 1.95 3.86
N SER A 283 -5.32 2.22 4.24
CA SER A 283 -6.47 2.25 3.32
C SER A 283 -7.18 3.61 3.43
N ASP A 284 -7.24 4.33 2.32
CA ASP A 284 -7.92 5.63 2.26
C ASP A 284 -9.44 5.52 2.43
N VAL A 285 -9.98 6.52 3.11
CA VAL A 285 -11.40 6.90 3.13
C VAL A 285 -11.63 7.92 2.02
N ASP A 286 -12.75 7.84 1.31
CA ASP A 286 -13.15 8.86 0.33
C ASP A 286 -13.66 10.11 1.06
N VAL A 287 -12.74 10.96 1.51
CA VAL A 287 -13.04 12.16 2.31
C VAL A 287 -14.00 13.09 1.57
N GLU A 288 -13.82 13.28 0.26
CA GLU A 288 -14.67 14.18 -0.53
C GLU A 288 -16.10 13.66 -0.63
N TYR A 289 -16.29 12.35 -0.78
CA TYR A 289 -17.61 11.74 -0.73
C TYR A 289 -18.33 12.02 0.59
N TYR A 290 -17.66 11.82 1.73
CA TYR A 290 -18.25 12.09 3.05
C TYR A 290 -18.42 13.59 3.33
N ARG A 291 -17.49 14.44 2.86
CA ARG A 291 -17.58 15.90 2.97
C ARG A 291 -18.84 16.41 2.29
N ALA A 292 -19.19 15.85 1.13
CA ALA A 292 -20.37 16.19 0.34
C ALA A 292 -21.70 15.68 0.91
N MET A 293 -21.70 14.83 1.95
CA MET A 293 -22.94 14.33 2.55
C MET A 293 -23.72 15.44 3.27
N PRO A 294 -25.06 15.46 3.16
CA PRO A 294 -25.89 16.54 3.70
C PRO A 294 -26.08 16.45 5.23
N HIS A 295 -26.05 15.26 5.82
CA HIS A 295 -26.31 15.07 7.25
C HIS A 295 -25.05 14.71 8.02
N ALA A 296 -24.80 15.38 9.15
CA ALA A 296 -23.62 15.15 9.98
C ALA A 296 -23.52 13.73 10.55
N GLN A 297 -24.65 13.04 10.75
CA GLN A 297 -24.69 11.65 11.23
C GLN A 297 -24.09 10.68 10.21
N ASP A 298 -24.33 10.91 8.92
CA ASP A 298 -23.82 10.07 7.83
C ASP A 298 -22.29 10.20 7.68
N LYS A 299 -21.71 11.29 8.22
CA LYS A 299 -20.27 11.55 8.23
C LYS A 299 -19.52 10.86 9.37
N GLN A 300 -20.19 10.20 10.32
CA GLN A 300 -19.53 9.67 11.53
C GLN A 300 -18.99 8.23 11.37
N ALA A 301 -19.51 7.45 10.41
CA ALA A 301 -19.11 6.06 10.19
C ALA A 301 -18.43 5.91 8.82
N ARG A 302 -17.25 6.52 8.66
CA ARG A 302 -16.58 6.61 7.35
C ARG A 302 -15.76 5.36 7.07
N GLN A 303 -16.03 4.72 5.94
CA GLN A 303 -15.41 3.44 5.58
C GLN A 303 -14.14 3.65 4.76
N ALA A 304 -13.10 2.87 5.11
CA ALA A 304 -11.83 2.85 4.40
C ALA A 304 -11.87 1.85 3.22
N GLU A 305 -12.34 2.33 2.07
CA GLU A 305 -12.54 1.51 0.86
C GLU A 305 -11.30 1.46 -0.05
N GLY A 306 -10.36 2.38 0.12
CA GLY A 306 -9.13 2.45 -0.68
C GLY A 306 -8.31 1.17 -0.60
N HIS A 307 -7.73 0.76 -1.72
CA HIS A 307 -6.81 -0.38 -1.78
C HIS A 307 -5.66 -0.16 -0.79
N GLN A 308 -5.25 -1.24 -0.12
CA GLN A 308 -4.18 -1.17 0.87
C GLN A 308 -2.85 -0.76 0.22
N LEU A 309 -2.18 0.23 0.81
CA LEU A 309 -0.87 0.75 0.42
C LEU A 309 0.12 0.64 1.59
N HIS A 310 1.41 0.55 1.27
CA HIS A 310 2.48 0.47 2.28
C HIS A 310 2.94 1.82 2.85
N HIS A 311 2.66 2.90 2.12
CA HIS A 311 3.09 4.27 2.42
C HIS A 311 2.13 5.24 1.76
N ILE A 312 2.20 6.49 2.18
CA ILE A 312 1.38 7.62 1.73
C ILE A 312 2.21 8.45 0.76
N TRP A 313 1.76 8.64 -0.48
CA TRP A 313 2.40 9.63 -1.36
C TRP A 313 1.88 11.03 -1.04
N LEU A 314 2.80 11.92 -0.66
CA LEU A 314 2.52 13.32 -0.34
C LEU A 314 3.31 14.23 -1.30
N PRO A 315 2.70 15.29 -1.85
CA PRO A 315 3.40 16.23 -2.72
C PRO A 315 4.32 17.14 -1.92
N TYR A 316 5.62 16.95 -2.10
CA TYR A 316 6.66 17.79 -1.54
C TYR A 316 6.89 19.06 -2.35
N LYS A 317 6.87 18.92 -3.68
CA LYS A 317 7.04 20.05 -4.59
C LYS A 317 5.97 20.01 -5.67
N VAL A 318 5.34 21.15 -5.93
CA VAL A 318 4.26 21.30 -6.90
C VAL A 318 4.53 22.53 -7.75
N LYS A 319 4.64 22.36 -9.07
CA LYS A 319 5.00 23.46 -9.99
C LYS A 319 6.28 24.22 -9.56
N GLY A 320 7.25 23.51 -8.98
CA GLY A 320 8.50 24.08 -8.49
C GLY A 320 8.42 24.70 -7.09
N GLU A 321 7.22 24.82 -6.50
CA GLU A 321 7.02 25.36 -5.15
C GLU A 321 7.05 24.23 -4.11
N VAL A 322 7.94 24.37 -3.12
CA VAL A 322 8.05 23.44 -2.00
C VAL A 322 6.86 23.61 -1.05
N GLN A 323 6.25 22.51 -0.62
CA GLN A 323 5.07 22.48 0.23
C GLN A 323 5.49 22.44 1.70
N ILE A 324 5.72 23.63 2.27
CA ILE A 324 6.08 23.85 3.68
C ILE A 324 5.29 25.02 4.27
N GLU A 325 5.32 25.18 5.59
CA GLU A 325 4.67 26.27 6.33
C GLU A 325 3.15 26.32 6.01
N ASP A 326 2.62 27.47 5.57
CA ASP A 326 1.21 27.64 5.22
C ASP A 326 0.75 26.74 4.05
N ASN A 327 1.70 26.30 3.21
CA ASN A 327 1.45 25.34 2.13
C ASN A 327 1.80 23.90 2.52
N GLY A 328 2.23 23.69 3.75
CA GLY A 328 2.78 22.45 4.27
C GLY A 328 1.75 21.38 4.62
N PHE A 329 2.30 20.27 5.11
CA PHE A 329 1.54 19.10 5.51
C PHE A 329 1.58 18.91 7.02
N GLY A 330 0.44 18.46 7.53
CA GLY A 330 0.25 18.12 8.93
C GLY A 330 -0.32 16.73 9.09
N LEU A 331 0.27 15.94 9.99
CA LEU A 331 -0.24 14.60 10.32
C LEU A 331 -0.81 14.55 11.73
N VAL A 332 -1.96 13.88 11.85
CA VAL A 332 -2.55 13.50 13.13
C VAL A 332 -2.77 12.00 13.12
N TYR A 333 -2.52 11.35 14.24
CA TYR A 333 -2.99 10.00 14.49
C TYR A 333 -4.04 9.98 15.59
N SER A 334 -5.04 9.13 15.40
CA SER A 334 -5.96 8.76 16.45
C SER A 334 -6.22 7.26 16.42
N ALA A 335 -6.33 6.64 17.59
CA ALA A 335 -6.68 5.23 17.70
C ALA A 335 -8.12 4.96 17.25
N ALA A 336 -8.99 5.97 17.34
CA ALA A 336 -10.38 5.95 16.89
C ALA A 336 -10.58 6.90 15.71
N GLN A 337 -11.70 6.75 15.01
CA GLN A 337 -12.05 7.67 13.93
C GLN A 337 -12.43 9.03 14.55
N LEU A 338 -11.74 10.10 14.16
CA LEU A 338 -12.07 11.45 14.61
C LEU A 338 -13.49 11.83 14.17
N SER A 339 -14.19 12.53 15.06
CA SER A 339 -15.50 13.09 14.72
C SER A 339 -15.34 14.16 13.63
N TRP A 340 -16.39 14.35 12.83
CA TRP A 340 -16.38 15.39 11.81
C TRP A 340 -16.23 16.81 12.39
N GLU A 341 -16.79 17.06 13.57
CA GLU A 341 -16.65 18.33 14.29
C GLU A 341 -15.20 18.61 14.70
N THR A 342 -14.47 17.57 15.14
CA THR A 342 -13.04 17.69 15.44
C THR A 342 -12.21 18.00 14.20
N ILE A 343 -12.55 17.36 13.07
CA ILE A 343 -11.91 17.64 11.77
C ILE A 343 -12.15 19.09 11.38
N GLU A 344 -13.40 19.57 11.43
CA GLU A 344 -13.74 20.96 11.11
C GLU A 344 -13.02 21.96 12.03
N LYS A 345 -12.86 21.61 13.31
CA LYS A 345 -12.08 22.43 14.25
C LYS A 345 -10.60 22.53 13.85
N LEU A 346 -9.97 21.41 13.47
CA LEU A 346 -8.59 21.41 12.95
C LEU A 346 -8.46 22.25 11.67
N GLU A 347 -9.49 22.26 10.82
CA GLU A 347 -9.50 23.06 9.59
C GLU A 347 -9.69 24.57 9.82
N GLN A 348 -10.35 24.97 10.91
CA GLN A 348 -10.77 26.35 11.16
C GLN A 348 -9.97 27.10 12.22
N ASP A 349 -9.34 26.38 13.15
CA ASP A 349 -8.62 26.94 14.30
C ASP A 349 -7.11 26.69 14.17
N PRO A 350 -6.31 27.68 13.74
CA PRO A 350 -4.86 27.54 13.57
C PRO A 350 -4.11 27.21 14.86
N GLU A 351 -4.54 27.72 16.01
CA GLU A 351 -3.88 27.42 17.29
C GLU A 351 -4.13 25.97 17.68
N PHE A 352 -5.38 25.51 17.54
CA PHE A 352 -5.72 24.11 17.78
C PHE A 352 -4.97 23.18 16.82
N TYR A 353 -4.91 23.54 15.53
CA TYR A 353 -4.14 22.80 14.52
C TYR A 353 -2.67 22.66 14.92
N GLN A 354 -1.99 23.76 15.23
CA GLN A 354 -0.58 23.75 15.63
C GLN A 354 -0.32 22.92 16.90
N SER A 355 -1.29 22.85 17.81
CA SER A 355 -1.15 22.07 19.05
C SER A 355 -1.35 20.56 18.90
N GLU A 356 -2.03 20.12 17.84
CA GLU A 356 -2.45 18.71 17.68
C GLU A 356 -1.70 17.99 16.54
N VAL A 357 -1.09 18.74 15.63
CA VAL A 357 -0.57 18.23 14.36
C VAL A 357 0.95 18.18 14.33
N ILE A 358 1.49 17.10 13.76
CA ILE A 358 2.91 16.98 13.44
C ILE A 358 3.18 17.59 12.06
N SER A 359 3.97 18.67 12.02
CA SER A 359 4.42 19.28 10.77
C SER A 359 5.42 18.37 10.05
N LEU A 360 5.35 18.37 8.72
CA LEU A 360 6.30 17.65 7.86
C LEU A 360 7.39 18.54 7.25
N ASP A 361 7.51 19.80 7.66
CA ASP A 361 8.37 20.78 6.98
C ASP A 361 9.86 20.37 6.89
N GLU A 362 10.32 19.51 7.81
CA GLU A 362 11.64 18.87 7.83
C GLU A 362 12.02 18.13 6.53
N TRP A 363 11.05 17.73 5.72
CA TRP A 363 11.30 17.08 4.43
C TRP A 363 11.92 18.00 3.38
N VAL A 364 12.04 19.32 3.66
CA VAL A 364 12.75 20.30 2.83
C VAL A 364 14.21 19.91 2.58
N SER A 365 14.79 19.13 3.51
CA SER A 365 16.10 18.51 3.38
C SER A 365 16.25 17.64 2.12
N TYR A 366 15.15 17.13 1.53
CA TYR A 366 15.21 16.30 0.33
C TYR A 366 15.83 17.03 -0.87
N SER A 367 15.52 18.31 -1.08
CA SER A 367 16.07 19.05 -2.24
C SER A 367 17.59 19.24 -2.16
N GLU A 368 18.16 19.22 -0.95
CA GLU A 368 19.59 19.37 -0.74
C GLU A 368 20.32 18.02 -0.67
N THR A 369 19.75 17.07 0.09
CA THR A 369 20.42 15.81 0.45
C THR A 369 19.98 14.63 -0.40
N GLN A 370 18.83 14.74 -1.09
CA GLN A 370 18.17 13.66 -1.81
C GLN A 370 17.92 12.44 -0.90
N SER A 371 17.80 12.64 0.42
CA SER A 371 17.53 11.65 1.45
C SER A 371 16.79 12.30 2.61
N PHE A 372 16.49 11.53 3.64
CA PHE A 372 15.94 12.01 4.90
C PHE A 372 16.90 11.56 5.99
N ASP A 373 17.39 12.47 6.81
CA ASP A 373 18.23 12.16 7.98
C ASP A 373 17.38 12.13 9.26
N ASP A 374 17.96 11.66 10.37
CA ASP A 374 17.34 11.69 11.70
C ASP A 374 17.12 13.14 12.19
N GLN A 375 15.92 13.66 11.93
CA GLN A 375 15.40 14.93 12.40
C GLN A 375 14.40 14.73 13.55
N GLU A 376 13.73 15.80 13.98
CA GLU A 376 12.82 15.78 15.13
C GLU A 376 11.61 14.88 14.86
N HIS A 377 10.88 15.12 13.77
CA HIS A 377 9.70 14.36 13.36
C HIS A 377 9.96 13.36 12.23
N ILE A 378 10.96 13.57 11.39
CA ILE A 378 11.31 12.68 10.28
C ILE A 378 12.60 11.91 10.61
N VAL A 379 12.66 10.61 10.30
CA VAL A 379 13.87 9.80 10.50
C VAL A 379 14.26 8.99 9.28
N ASP A 380 15.56 8.68 9.21
CA ASP A 380 16.06 7.59 8.37
C ASP A 380 16.02 6.30 9.16
N ILE A 381 15.53 5.21 8.58
CA ILE A 381 15.56 3.94 9.32
C ILE A 381 16.93 3.32 9.18
N HIS A 382 17.58 3.03 10.31
CA HIS A 382 18.82 2.25 10.37
C HIS A 382 18.56 0.83 10.94
N LEU A 383 18.55 -0.17 10.06
CA LEU A 383 18.05 -1.55 10.20
C LEU A 383 18.61 -2.33 11.41
N PRO A 384 19.92 -2.25 11.72
CA PRO A 384 20.52 -3.15 12.71
C PRO A 384 20.09 -2.88 14.17
N LYS A 385 19.65 -1.65 14.48
CA LYS A 385 19.27 -1.28 15.85
C LYS A 385 17.84 -1.73 16.19
N LEU A 386 16.95 -1.79 15.20
CA LEU A 386 15.54 -2.12 15.40
C LEU A 386 15.30 -3.64 15.44
N GLU A 387 16.06 -4.44 14.67
CA GLU A 387 16.04 -5.92 14.81
C GLU A 387 16.44 -6.36 16.23
N ALA A 388 17.39 -5.65 16.86
CA ALA A 388 17.80 -5.91 18.24
C ALA A 388 16.72 -5.50 19.28
N ALA A 389 15.99 -4.41 19.03
CA ALA A 389 14.91 -3.94 19.91
C ALA A 389 13.63 -4.80 19.80
N ILE A 390 13.29 -5.27 18.59
CA ILE A 390 12.20 -6.23 18.34
C ILE A 390 12.50 -7.58 19.02
N ALA A 391 13.76 -8.01 19.05
CA ALA A 391 14.16 -9.26 19.71
C ALA A 391 14.10 -9.20 21.25
N GLN A 392 14.10 -8.00 21.83
CA GLN A 392 14.17 -7.79 23.30
C GLN A 392 12.84 -7.33 23.93
N SER A 393 11.85 -6.88 23.15
CA SER A 393 10.59 -6.35 23.67
C SER A 393 9.45 -7.39 23.60
N PHE A 394 9.21 -8.09 24.70
CA PHE A 394 7.93 -8.75 24.97
C PHE A 394 6.87 -7.69 25.33
N THR A 395 6.36 -6.98 24.33
CA THR A 395 5.11 -6.21 24.46
C THR A 395 4.10 -6.77 23.46
N PRO A 396 2.93 -7.28 23.90
CA PRO A 396 1.94 -7.92 23.01
C PRO A 396 1.34 -6.99 21.94
N ASN A 397 1.68 -5.70 21.96
CA ASN A 397 1.08 -4.62 21.17
C ASN A 397 1.75 -4.28 19.85
N LEU A 398 2.74 -5.07 19.42
CA LEU A 398 3.48 -4.82 18.18
C LEU A 398 3.29 -5.97 17.19
N ASN A 399 3.13 -5.65 15.90
CA ASN A 399 3.01 -6.66 14.86
C ASN A 399 4.39 -6.90 14.21
N ASN A 400 4.83 -8.16 14.16
CA ASN A 400 6.13 -8.59 13.62
C ASN A 400 6.28 -8.45 12.08
N ASN A 401 5.39 -7.73 11.41
CA ASN A 401 5.32 -7.71 9.94
C ASN A 401 6.24 -6.67 9.28
N SER A 402 7.03 -5.97 10.08
CA SER A 402 8.03 -4.97 9.71
C SER A 402 9.12 -5.51 8.76
N GLY A 403 9.29 -6.84 8.66
CA GLY A 403 10.28 -7.48 7.80
C GLY A 403 10.20 -7.11 6.31
N ASN A 404 9.02 -6.79 5.79
CA ASN A 404 8.85 -6.34 4.39
C ASN A 404 9.22 -4.86 4.18
N PHE A 405 9.24 -4.05 5.24
CA PHE A 405 9.60 -2.65 5.19
C PHE A 405 11.11 -2.43 5.34
N TYR A 406 11.79 -3.27 6.11
CA TYR A 406 13.24 -3.19 6.23
C TYR A 406 14.00 -3.57 4.95
N GLN A 407 13.42 -4.41 4.09
CA GLN A 407 13.97 -4.61 2.74
C GLN A 407 13.89 -3.33 1.86
N GLN A 408 13.21 -2.27 2.33
CA GLN A 408 13.00 -1.00 1.62
C GLN A 408 13.98 0.12 2.04
N GLN A 409 15.04 -0.16 2.81
CA GLN A 409 16.06 0.87 3.09
C GLN A 409 16.73 1.48 1.87
N GLN A 410 16.73 0.76 0.74
CA GLN A 410 17.22 1.30 -0.53
C GLN A 410 16.28 2.34 -1.15
N THR A 411 15.08 2.52 -0.61
CA THR A 411 14.03 3.35 -1.22
C THR A 411 13.93 4.74 -0.63
N LYS A 412 14.81 5.17 0.29
CA LYS A 412 14.82 6.55 0.83
C LYS A 412 13.41 7.05 1.21
N THR A 413 12.67 6.23 1.96
CA THR A 413 11.31 6.53 2.43
C THR A 413 11.38 7.53 3.58
N ALA A 414 10.58 8.59 3.58
CA ALA A 414 10.45 9.44 4.77
C ALA A 414 9.62 8.71 5.83
N VAL A 415 10.16 8.60 7.05
CA VAL A 415 9.45 7.99 8.17
C VAL A 415 9.08 9.09 9.14
N VAL A 416 7.78 9.23 9.39
CA VAL A 416 7.26 10.26 10.29
C VAL A 416 7.00 9.62 11.64
N LYS A 417 7.65 10.14 12.68
CA LYS A 417 7.41 9.84 14.08
C LYS A 417 6.12 10.49 14.51
N LEU A 418 5.11 9.68 14.71
CA LEU A 418 3.88 10.13 15.33
C LEU A 418 4.01 9.90 16.84
N PRO A 419 3.83 10.95 17.67
CA PRO A 419 3.79 10.76 19.11
C PRO A 419 2.70 9.75 19.44
N HIS A 420 2.87 9.05 20.55
CA HIS A 420 1.75 8.36 21.17
C HIS A 420 0.79 9.42 21.72
N ASN A 421 0.08 10.13 20.84
CA ASN A 421 -0.83 11.20 21.23
C ASN A 421 -1.90 10.61 22.14
N SER A 422 -2.05 11.24 23.29
CA SER A 422 -3.02 10.96 24.35
C SER A 422 -4.49 11.15 23.95
N GLY A 423 -4.80 11.17 22.65
CA GLY A 423 -6.13 10.93 22.09
C GLY A 423 -6.38 9.44 21.80
N GLY A 424 -5.68 8.56 22.48
CA GLY A 424 -5.78 7.11 22.34
C GLY A 424 -6.97 6.52 23.11
N PHE A 425 -7.20 5.21 22.92
CA PHE A 425 -8.13 4.44 23.72
C PHE A 425 -7.69 4.48 25.19
N GLY A 426 -8.39 5.25 26.02
CA GLY A 426 -7.94 5.59 27.37
C GLY A 426 -8.93 6.47 28.12
N ILE A 427 -8.49 7.01 29.26
CA ILE A 427 -9.32 7.92 30.05
C ILE A 427 -8.58 9.24 30.31
N LEU A 428 -9.28 10.35 30.08
CA LEU A 428 -8.84 11.67 30.48
C LEU A 428 -9.43 11.99 31.87
N LEU A 429 -8.57 12.32 32.83
CA LEU A 429 -8.94 12.55 34.21
C LEU A 429 -8.82 14.04 34.54
N LYS A 430 -9.93 14.64 34.97
CA LYS A 430 -10.02 16.02 35.42
C LYS A 430 -10.76 16.11 36.75
N ASP A 431 -10.45 17.13 37.53
CA ASP A 431 -11.22 17.46 38.72
C ASP A 431 -12.53 18.19 38.36
N GLN A 432 -13.33 18.51 39.39
CA GLN A 432 -14.61 19.20 39.26
C GLN A 432 -14.51 20.63 38.70
N PHE A 433 -13.30 21.17 38.52
CA PHE A 433 -13.03 22.48 37.95
C PHE A 433 -12.33 22.38 36.58
N ASP A 434 -12.44 21.22 35.91
CA ASP A 434 -11.78 20.89 34.63
C ASP A 434 -10.25 20.90 34.66
N LYS A 435 -9.63 20.93 35.84
CA LYS A 435 -8.16 20.87 35.95
C LYS A 435 -7.69 19.43 35.78
N PRO A 436 -6.67 19.17 34.94
CA PRO A 436 -6.20 17.80 34.71
C PRO A 436 -5.52 17.23 35.96
N TYR A 437 -5.75 15.94 36.20
CA TYR A 437 -4.96 15.13 37.13
C TYR A 437 -3.61 14.78 36.49
N ALA A 438 -2.77 15.80 36.29
CA ALA A 438 -1.54 15.70 35.52
C ALA A 438 -0.41 14.99 36.29
N ASN A 439 0.35 14.12 35.60
CA ASN A 439 1.55 13.47 36.14
C ASN A 439 1.32 12.67 37.44
N LEU A 440 0.12 12.13 37.64
CA LEU A 440 -0.24 11.36 38.83
C LEU A 440 -0.05 9.88 38.63
N ALA A 441 0.54 9.22 39.62
CA ALA A 441 0.63 7.77 39.63
C ALA A 441 -0.77 7.13 39.73
N CYS A 442 -0.99 6.11 38.92
CA CYS A 442 -2.20 5.30 38.90
C CYS A 442 -1.85 3.81 38.76
N LEU A 443 -2.82 2.96 39.07
CA LEU A 443 -2.77 1.51 38.88
C LEU A 443 -3.96 1.13 38.00
N VAL A 444 -3.69 0.57 36.82
CA VAL A 444 -4.74 -0.08 36.05
C VAL A 444 -4.78 -1.54 36.46
N LYS A 445 -5.93 -2.05 36.90
CA LYS A 445 -6.10 -3.44 37.30
C LYS A 445 -6.91 -4.18 36.25
N ALA A 446 -6.33 -5.22 35.67
CA ALA A 446 -6.95 -6.05 34.65
C ALA A 446 -6.49 -7.51 34.82
N ASN A 447 -7.39 -8.48 34.62
CA ASN A 447 -7.08 -9.92 34.76
C ASN A 447 -6.39 -10.32 36.07
N GLY A 448 -6.74 -9.65 37.19
CA GLY A 448 -6.11 -9.90 38.49
C GLY A 448 -4.66 -9.44 38.61
N THR A 449 -4.16 -8.67 37.64
CA THR A 449 -2.82 -8.07 37.63
C THR A 449 -2.91 -6.56 37.74
N ASP A 450 -1.98 -5.96 38.48
CA ASP A 450 -1.86 -4.51 38.64
C ASP A 450 -0.77 -3.97 37.69
N TYR A 451 -1.13 -2.95 36.91
CA TYR A 451 -0.27 -2.29 35.93
C TYR A 451 0.00 -0.85 36.40
N PRO A 452 1.20 -0.55 36.93
CA PRO A 452 1.57 0.80 37.33
C PRO A 452 1.65 1.73 36.12
N ARG A 453 0.97 2.87 36.21
CA ARG A 453 0.90 3.88 35.15
C ARG A 453 1.05 5.27 35.77
N GLN A 454 1.25 6.26 34.93
CA GLN A 454 1.23 7.66 35.31
C GLN A 454 0.39 8.39 34.27
N SER A 455 -0.49 9.30 34.70
CA SER A 455 -1.19 10.17 33.77
C SER A 455 -0.24 11.17 33.13
N ASP A 456 -0.49 11.58 31.89
CA ASP A 456 0.32 12.60 31.22
C ASP A 456 0.06 14.03 31.77
N ASP A 457 0.62 15.04 31.11
CA ASP A 457 0.45 16.45 31.45
C ASP A 457 -0.99 16.96 31.26
N LYS A 458 -1.78 16.27 30.42
CA LYS A 458 -3.21 16.52 30.19
C LYS A 458 -4.12 15.67 31.10
N GLY A 459 -3.56 14.80 31.94
CA GLY A 459 -4.31 13.91 32.83
C GLY A 459 -4.83 12.65 32.15
N PHE A 460 -4.31 12.29 30.98
CA PHE A 460 -4.70 11.10 30.22
C PHE A 460 -3.96 9.85 30.69
N ILE A 461 -4.68 8.72 30.73
CA ILE A 461 -4.12 7.38 30.95
C ILE A 461 -4.49 6.50 29.75
N SER A 462 -3.47 5.98 29.06
CA SER A 462 -3.67 5.02 27.98
C SER A 462 -4.20 3.69 28.52
N LEU A 463 -5.27 3.19 27.89
CA LEU A 463 -5.83 1.85 28.13
C LEU A 463 -5.68 0.94 26.90
N ALA A 464 -4.88 1.37 25.91
CA ALA A 464 -4.77 0.71 24.61
C ALA A 464 -4.39 -0.77 24.70
N GLU A 465 -3.64 -1.17 25.72
CA GLU A 465 -3.22 -2.55 25.95
C GLU A 465 -4.32 -3.46 26.52
N PHE A 466 -5.42 -2.87 27.00
CA PHE A 466 -6.55 -3.60 27.59
C PHE A 466 -7.73 -3.71 26.63
N TYR A 467 -7.53 -3.45 25.34
CA TYR A 467 -8.61 -3.41 24.34
C TYR A 467 -9.40 -4.73 24.19
N ASP A 468 -8.80 -5.84 24.60
CA ASP A 468 -9.37 -7.19 24.57
C ASP A 468 -10.10 -7.53 25.87
N GLN A 469 -10.01 -6.67 26.88
CA GLN A 469 -10.71 -6.80 28.15
C GLN A 469 -12.16 -6.34 28.01
N GLU A 470 -13.03 -6.84 28.88
CA GLU A 470 -14.39 -6.32 29.00
C GLU A 470 -14.41 -5.05 29.87
N ARG A 471 -13.51 -4.97 30.85
CA ARG A 471 -13.41 -3.89 31.81
C ARG A 471 -12.04 -3.83 32.46
N VAL A 472 -11.68 -2.64 32.93
CA VAL A 472 -10.50 -2.39 33.77
C VAL A 472 -10.88 -1.51 34.95
N LEU A 473 -10.16 -1.66 36.07
CA LEU A 473 -10.32 -0.77 37.21
C LEU A 473 -9.10 0.15 37.30
N VAL A 474 -9.31 1.46 37.17
CA VAL A 474 -8.25 2.45 37.34
C VAL A 474 -8.29 2.97 38.77
N CYS A 475 -7.23 2.73 39.53
CA CYS A 475 -7.05 3.27 40.87
C CYS A 475 -6.03 4.42 40.80
N MET A 476 -6.34 5.57 41.38
CA MET A 476 -5.51 6.77 41.28
C MET A 476 -5.35 7.46 42.63
N LYS A 477 -4.25 8.22 42.76
CA LYS A 477 -4.05 9.12 43.89
C LYS A 477 -4.88 10.38 43.70
N ALA A 478 -5.35 11.00 44.79
CA ALA A 478 -6.04 12.30 44.70
C ALA A 478 -5.04 13.46 44.52
N SER A 479 -3.79 13.26 44.94
CA SER A 479 -2.69 14.22 44.80
C SER A 479 -1.33 13.52 44.69
N GLN A 480 -0.28 14.26 44.32
CA GLN A 480 1.09 13.73 44.30
C GLN A 480 1.61 13.32 45.69
N THR A 481 1.04 13.89 46.75
CA THR A 481 1.46 13.65 48.13
C THR A 481 0.78 12.45 48.78
N ASP A 482 -0.24 11.89 48.14
CA ASP A 482 -0.97 10.75 48.72
C ASP A 482 -0.17 9.45 48.56
N GLU A 483 -0.28 8.57 49.56
CA GLU A 483 0.38 7.26 49.53
C GLU A 483 -0.56 6.16 48.97
N ASP A 484 -1.87 6.36 49.03
CA ASP A 484 -2.90 5.39 48.68
C ASP A 484 -3.67 5.72 47.40
N TYR A 485 -4.10 4.67 46.70
CA TYR A 485 -4.92 4.76 45.48
C TYR A 485 -6.41 4.70 45.85
N SER A 486 -6.87 5.75 46.54
CA SER A 486 -8.22 5.83 47.11
C SER A 486 -9.32 6.09 46.07
N ASN A 487 -9.01 6.84 45.00
CA ASN A 487 -9.94 7.09 43.90
C ASN A 487 -9.95 5.90 42.95
N ARG A 488 -11.14 5.36 42.65
CA ARG A 488 -11.31 4.17 41.83
C ARG A 488 -12.35 4.42 40.75
N LEU A 489 -11.99 4.16 39.51
CA LEU A 489 -12.87 4.29 38.36
C LEU A 489 -12.93 2.96 37.63
N LEU A 490 -14.13 2.37 37.55
CA LEU A 490 -14.35 1.18 36.74
C LEU A 490 -14.66 1.61 35.30
N VAL A 491 -13.84 1.17 34.36
CA VAL A 491 -13.94 1.56 32.95
C VAL A 491 -14.32 0.32 32.12
N ASN A 492 -15.48 0.38 31.47
CA ASN A 492 -15.87 -0.65 30.52
C ASN A 492 -15.09 -0.46 29.21
N ILE A 493 -14.46 -1.52 28.72
CA ILE A 493 -13.63 -1.54 27.52
C ILE A 493 -14.44 -2.15 26.37
N GLY A 494 -14.45 -1.50 25.20
CA GLY A 494 -15.11 -1.99 23.99
C GLY A 494 -16.13 -1.02 23.41
N SER A 495 -16.89 -1.46 22.41
CA SER A 495 -17.87 -0.63 21.71
C SER A 495 -19.05 -0.27 22.62
N LEU A 496 -19.32 1.03 22.76
CA LEU A 496 -20.49 1.53 23.47
C LEU A 496 -21.76 1.09 22.73
N LYS A 497 -22.72 0.48 23.44
CA LYS A 497 -24.04 0.23 22.87
C LYS A 497 -24.71 1.56 22.50
N PRO A 498 -25.63 1.60 21.52
CA PRO A 498 -26.37 2.82 21.16
C PRO A 498 -27.00 3.48 22.39
N ILE A 499 -27.00 4.81 22.46
CA ILE A 499 -27.55 5.57 23.60
C ILE A 499 -29.08 5.42 23.71
N GLU A 500 -29.72 4.92 22.65
CA GLU A 500 -31.13 4.53 22.62
C GLU A 500 -31.40 3.25 23.42
N GLN A 501 -30.37 2.46 23.70
CA GLN A 501 -30.45 1.24 24.50
C GLN A 501 -30.10 1.56 25.96
N GLN A 502 -30.88 1.03 26.90
CA GLN A 502 -30.65 1.20 28.34
C GLN A 502 -29.24 0.75 28.76
N GLU A 503 -28.72 -0.32 28.15
CA GLU A 503 -27.35 -0.80 28.34
C GLU A 503 -26.32 0.26 27.92
N GLY A 504 -26.52 0.94 26.79
CA GLY A 504 -25.63 2.00 26.31
C GLY A 504 -25.64 3.24 27.19
N VAL A 505 -26.78 3.59 27.78
CA VAL A 505 -26.91 4.68 28.74
C VAL A 505 -26.16 4.34 30.03
N LEU A 506 -26.41 3.16 30.59
CA LEU A 506 -25.78 2.71 31.82
C LEU A 506 -24.27 2.54 31.68
N GLN A 507 -23.80 2.02 30.55
CA GLN A 507 -22.38 1.89 30.23
C GLN A 507 -21.69 3.26 30.26
N ARG A 508 -22.32 4.29 29.67
CA ARG A 508 -21.79 5.67 29.70
C ARG A 508 -21.84 6.27 31.10
N LEU A 509 -22.95 6.15 31.81
CA LEU A 509 -23.09 6.65 33.18
C LEU A 509 -22.05 6.01 34.13
N GLN A 510 -21.77 4.72 33.96
CA GLN A 510 -20.75 4.00 34.72
C GLN A 510 -19.34 4.49 34.41
N ASN A 511 -19.03 4.75 33.13
CA ASN A 511 -17.73 5.30 32.72
C ASN A 511 -17.46 6.73 33.22
N HIS A 512 -18.48 7.40 33.76
CA HIS A 512 -18.43 8.73 34.36
C HIS A 512 -18.77 8.72 35.86
N ASP A 513 -18.72 7.55 36.51
CA ASP A 513 -18.93 7.38 37.96
C ASP A 513 -20.32 7.81 38.48
N PHE A 514 -21.32 7.85 37.59
CA PHE A 514 -22.71 8.09 37.96
C PHE A 514 -23.47 6.82 38.34
N ALA A 515 -22.89 5.63 38.08
CA ALA A 515 -23.50 4.33 38.34
C ALA A 515 -22.47 3.22 38.57
N GLU A 516 -22.73 2.32 39.52
CA GLU A 516 -21.98 1.07 39.69
C GLU A 516 -22.94 -0.11 39.46
N VAL A 517 -23.05 -0.57 38.21
CA VAL A 517 -24.06 -1.55 37.78
C VAL A 517 -23.45 -2.71 37.00
N ASN A 518 -24.04 -3.89 37.15
CA ASN A 518 -23.78 -5.02 36.28
C ASN A 518 -24.66 -4.90 35.03
N LEU A 519 -24.05 -4.58 33.88
CA LEU A 519 -24.76 -4.33 32.61
C LEU A 519 -25.64 -5.52 32.16
N SER A 520 -25.26 -6.75 32.53
CA SER A 520 -26.02 -7.97 32.21
C SER A 520 -27.27 -8.21 33.07
N GLN A 521 -27.44 -7.45 34.16
CA GLN A 521 -28.52 -7.60 35.15
C GLN A 521 -29.08 -6.24 35.59
N ALA A 522 -29.08 -5.25 34.69
CA ALA A 522 -29.42 -3.88 35.03
C ALA A 522 -30.89 -3.71 35.47
N ASP A 523 -31.07 -3.24 36.71
CA ASP A 523 -32.37 -2.84 37.26
C ASP A 523 -32.81 -1.48 36.66
N PRO A 524 -34.02 -1.36 36.07
CA PRO A 524 -34.57 -0.10 35.61
C PRO A 524 -34.57 1.03 36.66
N GLU A 525 -34.74 0.73 37.95
CA GLU A 525 -34.74 1.75 39.00
C GLU A 525 -33.35 2.36 39.21
N LEU A 526 -32.30 1.54 39.16
CA LEU A 526 -30.91 2.00 39.25
C LEU A 526 -30.52 2.87 38.05
N ALA A 527 -31.01 2.54 36.85
CA ALA A 527 -30.80 3.36 35.66
C ALA A 527 -31.44 4.74 35.80
N GLN A 528 -32.69 4.79 36.28
CA GLN A 528 -33.39 6.04 36.54
C GLN A 528 -32.68 6.89 37.61
N GLN A 529 -32.15 6.24 38.66
CA GLN A 529 -31.40 6.93 39.70
C GLN A 529 -30.08 7.49 39.19
N ALA A 530 -29.33 6.75 38.38
CA ALA A 530 -28.10 7.21 37.76
C ALA A 530 -28.34 8.40 36.82
N ILE A 531 -29.40 8.36 36.01
CA ILE A 531 -29.82 9.49 35.18
C ILE A 531 -30.16 10.71 36.04
N SER A 532 -30.89 10.51 37.14
CA SER A 532 -31.25 11.58 38.07
C SER A 532 -30.01 12.22 38.72
N ASN A 533 -28.98 11.42 39.03
CA ASN A 533 -27.72 11.92 39.58
C ASN A 533 -26.95 12.78 38.57
N LEU A 534 -26.89 12.35 37.30
CA LEU A 534 -26.31 13.15 36.23
C LEU A 534 -27.08 14.46 36.04
N GLN A 535 -28.41 14.41 36.00
CA GLN A 535 -29.25 15.60 35.85
C GLN A 535 -29.01 16.61 36.97
N LYS A 536 -28.89 16.14 38.22
CA LYS A 536 -28.53 16.99 39.37
C LYS A 536 -27.14 17.62 39.20
N ASN A 537 -26.14 16.84 38.78
CA ASN A 537 -24.76 17.30 38.67
C ASN A 537 -24.61 18.40 37.58
N TYR A 538 -25.36 18.28 36.48
CA TYR A 538 -25.32 19.24 35.37
C TYR A 538 -26.45 20.27 35.38
N ALA A 539 -27.14 20.45 36.51
CA ALA A 539 -28.25 21.40 36.66
C ALA A 539 -29.34 21.26 35.56
N LEU A 540 -29.62 20.03 35.14
CA LEU A 540 -30.72 19.68 34.23
C LEU A 540 -32.02 19.47 35.02
N GLU A 541 -33.13 19.36 34.30
CA GLU A 541 -34.41 18.97 34.91
C GLU A 541 -34.32 17.55 35.47
N VAL A 542 -34.48 17.39 36.79
CA VAL A 542 -34.32 16.11 37.48
C VAL A 542 -35.63 15.32 37.38
N ASN A 543 -35.76 14.51 36.34
CA ASN A 543 -36.93 13.66 36.08
C ASN A 543 -36.56 12.16 35.99
N GLY A 544 -35.26 11.82 35.99
CA GLY A 544 -34.76 10.47 35.82
C GLY A 544 -35.00 9.88 34.42
N GLN A 545 -35.49 10.69 33.48
CA GLN A 545 -35.80 10.29 32.11
C GLN A 545 -34.68 10.71 31.16
N LEU A 546 -34.47 9.89 30.12
CA LEU A 546 -33.49 10.16 29.08
C LEU A 546 -34.07 11.11 28.01
N ASP A 547 -34.34 12.36 28.41
CA ASP A 547 -34.82 13.42 27.51
C ASP A 547 -33.72 13.95 26.57
N SER A 548 -34.09 14.79 25.60
CA SER A 548 -33.16 15.30 24.59
C SER A 548 -31.96 16.06 25.18
N ASN A 549 -32.15 16.79 26.28
CA ASN A 549 -31.08 17.54 26.93
C ASN A 549 -30.14 16.61 27.70
N THR A 550 -30.70 15.63 28.39
CA THR A 550 -29.97 14.58 29.10
C THR A 550 -29.15 13.72 28.14
N LYS A 551 -29.73 13.33 26.98
CA LYS A 551 -29.00 12.66 25.90
C LYS A 551 -27.84 13.49 25.39
N LYS A 552 -28.09 14.77 25.09
CA LYS A 552 -27.06 15.69 24.62
C LYS A 552 -25.94 15.83 25.64
N GLN A 553 -26.26 15.89 26.93
CA GLN A 553 -25.26 15.96 28.00
C GLN A 553 -24.44 14.67 28.13
N ILE A 554 -25.08 13.49 28.07
CA ILE A 554 -24.37 12.21 28.07
C ILE A 554 -23.48 12.08 26.83
N SER A 555 -23.94 12.53 25.66
CA SER A 555 -23.10 12.58 24.46
C SER A 555 -21.98 13.61 24.55
N ALA A 556 -22.19 14.74 25.24
CA ALA A 556 -21.14 15.72 25.50
C ALA A 556 -20.09 15.22 26.50
N LEU A 557 -20.49 14.37 27.46
CA LEU A 557 -19.57 13.66 28.35
C LEU A 557 -18.65 12.70 27.59
N ASP A 558 -19.17 12.07 26.52
CA ASP A 558 -18.36 11.29 25.59
C ASP A 558 -17.36 12.19 24.80
N GLN A 559 -17.72 13.45 24.54
CA GLN A 559 -16.88 14.43 23.81
C GLN A 559 -15.87 15.20 24.69
N SER A 560 -16.13 15.35 26.00
CA SER A 560 -15.21 16.04 26.93
C SER A 560 -13.93 15.24 27.23
N LYS A 561 -13.90 13.99 26.75
CA LYS A 561 -12.70 13.18 26.51
C LYS A 561 -12.34 13.29 25.03
N ASN A 562 -11.39 14.16 24.68
CA ASN A 562 -10.74 14.08 23.38
C ASN A 562 -9.98 12.74 23.29
N GLY A 563 -10.64 11.78 22.66
CA GLY A 563 -10.19 10.40 22.48
C GLY A 563 -11.44 9.58 22.21
N GLY A 564 -11.89 9.56 20.95
CA GLY A 564 -13.07 8.81 20.53
C GLY A 564 -13.06 7.38 21.06
N TRP A 565 -14.23 6.91 21.49
CA TRP A 565 -14.46 5.53 21.92
C TRP A 565 -14.27 4.52 20.77
#